data_AF-A0A0A2A6D1-F1
#
_entry.id   AF-A0A0A2A6D1-F1
#
_cell.length_a   1.000
_cell.length_b   1.000
_cell.length_c   1.000
_cell.angle_alpha   90.00
_cell.angle_beta   90.00
_cell.angle_gamma   90.00
#
_symmetry.space_group_name_H-M   'P 1'
#
loop_
_entity.id
_entity.type
_entity.pdbx_description
1 polymer ?
#
loop_
_entity_poly.entity_id
_entity_poly.type
_entity_poly.pdbx_seq_one_letter_code
_entity_poly.pdbx_strand_id
1 'polypeptide(L)'
;MKNNIKINEFNALIKITVEMSRYLYPYIRRILQSKEELDKDKVIWNDFNKRFVELIKERFNVDSMRVKKLLNQTENDEIIIRSLLTLSLCISNQGYQKMKAYLIDF
;
A
#
# COMPACT_ATOMS: atom_id res chain seq x y z
N MET A 1 -18.93 1.86 10.12
CA MET A 1 -18.39 0.52 10.49
C MET A 1 -17.92 0.57 11.94
N LYS A 2 -18.45 -0.28 12.85
CA LYS A 2 -17.87 -0.42 14.19
C LYS A 2 -16.59 -1.26 14.08
N ASN A 3 -15.47 -0.61 13.81
CA ASN A 3 -14.17 -1.26 13.83
C ASN A 3 -13.77 -1.52 15.29
N ASN A 4 -13.87 -2.77 15.73
CA ASN A 4 -13.41 -3.23 17.05
C ASN A 4 -11.87 -3.28 17.17
N ILE A 5 -11.14 -2.62 16.28
CA ILE A 5 -9.67 -2.59 16.33
C ILE A 5 -9.25 -1.70 17.51
N LYS A 6 -8.34 -2.18 18.34
CA LYS A 6 -7.82 -1.34 19.42
C LYS A 6 -7.01 -0.19 18.83
N ILE A 7 -7.04 0.98 19.47
CA ILE A 7 -6.31 2.17 19.00
C ILE A 7 -4.81 1.88 18.76
N ASN A 8 -4.21 1.02 19.58
CA ASN A 8 -2.80 0.62 19.44
C ASN A 8 -2.56 -0.27 18.22
N GLU A 9 -3.46 -1.21 17.95
CA GLU A 9 -3.41 -2.07 16.76
C GLU A 9 -3.61 -1.23 15.49
N PHE A 10 -4.55 -0.29 15.52
CA PHE A 10 -4.77 0.66 14.43
C PHE A 10 -3.54 1.52 14.15
N ASN A 11 -2.95 2.13 15.18
CA ASN A 11 -1.74 2.92 15.03
C ASN A 11 -0.56 2.07 14.53
N ALA A 12 -0.45 0.82 14.96
CA ALA A 12 0.59 -0.10 14.49
C ALA A 12 0.44 -0.40 13.00
N LEU A 13 -0.78 -0.66 12.53
CA LEU A 13 -1.06 -0.86 11.10
C LEU A 13 -0.69 0.38 10.28
N ILE A 14 -1.01 1.60 10.73
CA ILE A 14 -0.62 2.82 10.01
C ILE A 14 0.91 2.93 9.93
N LYS A 15 1.63 2.66 11.02
CA LYS A 15 3.11 2.71 11.02
C LYS A 15 3.70 1.70 10.05
N ILE A 16 3.15 0.48 9.99
CA ILE A 16 3.56 -0.56 9.03
C ILE A 16 3.33 -0.06 7.60
N THR A 17 2.16 0.49 7.30
CA THR A 17 1.84 1.04 5.96
C THR A 17 2.77 2.18 5.56
N VAL A 18 3.08 3.09 6.48
CA VAL A 18 4.02 4.20 6.26
C VAL A 18 5.46 3.72 6.07
N GLU A 19 5.85 2.64 6.73
CA GLU A 19 7.17 2.04 6.52
C GLU A 19 7.24 1.36 5.14
N MET A 20 6.23 0.59 4.77
CA MET A 20 6.12 -0.04 3.45
C MET A 20 6.14 0.98 2.30
N SER A 21 5.53 2.15 2.46
CA SER A 21 5.52 3.19 1.42
C SER A 21 6.92 3.66 1.03
N ARG A 22 7.88 3.64 1.96
CA ARG A 22 9.27 4.03 1.69
C ARG A 22 9.99 3.06 0.76
N TYR A 23 9.76 1.75 0.92
CA TYR A 23 10.32 0.73 0.03
C TYR A 23 9.67 0.74 -1.35
N LEU A 24 8.41 1.16 -1.41
CA LEU A 24 7.65 1.23 -2.65
C LEU A 24 7.86 2.54 -3.41
N TYR A 25 8.38 3.58 -2.74
CA TYR A 25 8.53 4.92 -3.33
C TYR A 25 9.28 4.95 -4.67
N PRO A 26 10.42 4.25 -4.85
CA PRO A 26 11.12 4.26 -6.13
C PRO A 26 10.23 3.79 -7.30
N TYR A 27 9.37 2.81 -7.05
CA TYR A 27 8.42 2.29 -8.03
C TYR A 27 7.24 3.23 -8.22
N ILE A 28 6.66 3.75 -7.13
CA ILE A 28 5.57 4.74 -7.17
C ILE A 28 5.99 5.97 -7.99
N ARG A 29 7.20 6.49 -7.73
CA ARG A 29 7.74 7.64 -8.46
C ARG A 29 7.86 7.34 -9.96
N ARG A 30 8.39 6.16 -10.32
CA ARG A 30 8.51 5.73 -11.72
C ARG A 30 7.15 5.58 -12.40
N ILE A 31 6.16 4.98 -11.72
CA ILE A 31 4.77 4.84 -12.22
C ILE A 31 4.14 6.22 -12.46
N LEU A 32 4.34 7.18 -11.57
CA LEU A 32 3.78 8.53 -11.73
C LEU A 32 4.46 9.32 -12.85
N GLN A 33 5.73 9.01 -13.14
CA GLN A 33 6.51 9.65 -14.20
C GLN A 33 6.28 9.02 -15.58
N SER A 34 5.79 7.78 -15.65
CA SER A 34 5.73 7.00 -16.89
C SER A 34 4.54 7.32 -17.80
N LYS A 35 3.83 8.44 -17.57
CA LYS A 35 2.68 8.96 -18.33
C LYS A 35 2.84 9.02 -19.87
N GLU A 36 4.02 8.72 -20.43
CA GLU A 36 4.35 8.89 -21.83
C GLU A 36 4.59 7.57 -22.60
N GLU A 37 4.74 6.40 -21.95
CA GLU A 37 5.04 5.13 -22.67
C GLU A 37 4.38 3.87 -22.05
N LEU A 38 3.24 3.46 -22.62
CA LEU A 38 2.37 2.37 -22.15
C LEU A 38 3.03 0.97 -22.05
N ASP A 39 4.12 0.71 -22.78
CA ASP A 39 4.81 -0.60 -22.71
C ASP A 39 5.90 -0.65 -21.63
N LYS A 40 6.53 0.48 -21.29
CA LYS A 40 7.44 0.56 -20.12
C LYS A 40 6.66 0.50 -18.80
N ASP A 41 5.38 0.88 -18.83
CA ASP A 41 4.47 0.80 -17.68
C ASP A 41 4.37 -0.63 -17.13
N LYS A 42 4.20 -1.64 -17.98
CA LYS A 42 3.97 -3.03 -17.55
C LYS A 42 5.10 -3.57 -16.68
N VAL A 43 6.35 -3.26 -17.03
CA VAL A 43 7.53 -3.70 -16.27
C VAL A 43 7.56 -3.04 -14.89
N ILE A 44 7.34 -1.72 -14.83
CA ILE A 44 7.38 -0.96 -13.58
C ILE A 44 6.23 -1.39 -12.65
N TRP A 45 5.04 -1.63 -13.19
CA TRP A 45 3.91 -2.16 -12.44
C TRP A 45 4.17 -3.57 -11.91
N ASN A 46 4.80 -4.44 -12.71
CA ASN A 46 5.17 -5.78 -12.26
C ASN A 46 6.20 -5.74 -11.13
N ASP A 47 7.21 -4.86 -11.24
CA ASP A 47 8.21 -4.66 -10.18
C ASP A 47 7.58 -4.13 -8.89
N PHE A 48 6.68 -3.14 -9.01
CA PHE A 48 5.91 -2.63 -7.87
C PHE A 48 5.10 -3.75 -7.20
N ASN A 49 4.33 -4.51 -7.99
CA ASN A 49 3.48 -5.58 -7.48
C ASN A 49 4.30 -6.67 -6.80
N LYS A 50 5.43 -7.07 -7.40
CA LYS A 50 6.34 -8.03 -6.79
C LYS A 50 6.83 -7.53 -5.43
N ARG A 51 7.34 -6.30 -5.35
CA ARG A 51 7.84 -5.76 -4.08
C ARG A 51 6.72 -5.56 -3.05
N PHE A 52 5.54 -5.14 -3.48
CA PHE A 52 4.37 -5.02 -2.61
C PHE A 52 4.00 -6.38 -1.98
N VAL A 53 3.92 -7.44 -2.79
CA VAL A 53 3.63 -8.80 -2.32
C VAL A 53 4.70 -9.29 -1.34
N GLU A 54 5.99 -9.06 -1.62
CA GLU A 54 7.09 -9.39 -0.69
C GLU A 54 6.92 -8.70 0.66
N LEU A 55 6.70 -7.37 0.66
CA LEU A 55 6.51 -6.60 1.89
C LEU A 55 5.31 -7.09 2.71
N ILE A 56 4.22 -7.49 2.04
CA ILE A 56 3.05 -8.08 2.69
C ILE A 56 3.42 -9.43 3.34
N LYS A 57 4.13 -10.31 2.62
CA LYS A 57 4.56 -11.61 3.16
C LYS A 57 5.56 -11.48 4.32
N GLU A 58 6.43 -10.46 4.28
CA GLU A 58 7.40 -10.17 5.35
C GLU A 58 6.73 -9.70 6.66
N ARG A 59 5.57 -9.02 6.58
CA ARG A 59 4.95 -8.29 7.71
C ARG A 59 3.62 -8.85 8.19
N PHE A 60 2.93 -9.64 7.37
CA PHE A 60 1.58 -10.15 7.67
C PHE A 60 1.54 -11.68 7.66
N ASN A 61 0.57 -12.21 8.40
CA ASN A 61 0.29 -13.64 8.38
C ASN A 61 -0.32 -14.06 7.03
N VAL A 62 0.48 -14.74 6.21
CA VAL A 62 0.08 -15.23 4.87
C VAL A 62 -1.06 -16.26 4.91
N ASP A 63 -1.27 -16.94 6.03
CA ASP A 63 -2.35 -17.91 6.18
C ASP A 63 -3.71 -17.25 6.43
N SER A 64 -3.72 -15.97 6.82
CA SER A 64 -4.92 -15.19 7.03
C SER A 64 -5.74 -15.07 5.74
N MET A 65 -7.02 -15.45 5.79
CA MET A 65 -7.94 -15.30 4.67
C MET A 65 -8.02 -13.85 4.16
N ARG A 66 -7.87 -12.86 5.06
CA ARG A 66 -7.85 -11.44 4.67
C ARG A 66 -6.60 -11.09 3.86
N VAL A 67 -5.44 -11.63 4.22
CA VAL A 67 -4.17 -11.42 3.50
C VAL A 67 -4.21 -12.17 2.16
N LYS A 68 -4.71 -13.40 2.14
CA LYS A 68 -4.93 -14.15 0.89
C LYS A 68 -5.83 -13.38 -0.09
N LYS A 69 -6.92 -12.78 0.42
CA LYS A 69 -7.80 -11.93 -0.40
C LYS A 69 -7.10 -10.67 -0.91
N LEU A 70 -6.30 -10.00 -0.07
CA LEU A 70 -5.50 -8.83 -0.47
C LEU A 70 -4.50 -9.16 -1.59
N LEU A 71 -3.91 -10.36 -1.55
CA LEU A 71 -2.94 -10.82 -2.54
C LEU A 71 -3.57 -11.37 -3.83
N ASN A 72 -4.89 -11.54 -3.87
CA ASN A 72 -5.60 -12.04 -5.05
C ASN A 72 -5.77 -10.90 -6.07
N GLN A 73 -4.96 -10.90 -7.14
CA GLN A 73 -4.85 -9.80 -8.11
C GLN A 73 -5.97 -9.80 -9.17
N THR A 74 -6.62 -10.94 -9.43
CA THR A 74 -7.68 -11.04 -10.46
C THR A 74 -9.00 -10.32 -10.10
N GLU A 75 -9.14 -9.82 -8.86
CA GLU A 75 -10.33 -9.10 -8.39
C GLU A 75 -10.05 -7.67 -7.90
N ASN A 76 -8.79 -7.19 -7.94
CA ASN A 76 -8.35 -6.09 -7.05
C ASN A 76 -7.53 -4.97 -7.70
N ASP A 77 -7.60 -4.76 -9.00
CA ASP A 77 -6.91 -3.64 -9.67
C ASP A 77 -7.23 -2.29 -9.02
N GLU A 78 -8.49 -2.08 -8.62
CA GLU A 78 -8.92 -0.87 -7.91
C GLU A 78 -8.29 -0.75 -6.51
N ILE A 79 -8.11 -1.87 -5.80
CA ILE A 79 -7.45 -1.90 -4.48
C ILE A 79 -5.97 -1.58 -4.62
N ILE A 80 -5.31 -2.05 -5.67
CA ILE A 80 -3.90 -1.76 -5.94
C ILE A 80 -3.71 -0.25 -6.21
N ILE A 81 -4.58 0.35 -7.04
CA ILE A 81 -4.53 1.79 -7.32
C ILE A 81 -4.78 2.62 -6.05
N ARG A 82 -5.80 2.26 -5.26
CA ARG A 82 -6.07 2.92 -3.96
C ARG A 82 -4.90 2.77 -3.00
N SER A 83 -4.30 1.58 -2.94
CA SER A 83 -3.10 1.31 -2.12
C SER A 83 -1.93 2.17 -2.59
N LEU A 84 -1.74 2.32 -3.90
CA LEU A 84 -0.67 3.15 -4.47
C LEU A 84 -0.85 4.64 -4.13
N LEU A 85 -2.07 5.16 -4.24
CA LEU A 85 -2.41 6.53 -3.81
C LEU A 85 -2.19 6.71 -2.30
N THR A 86 -2.69 5.78 -1.48
CA THR A 86 -2.50 5.79 -0.02
C THR A 86 -1.01 5.76 0.36
N LEU A 87 -0.23 4.88 -0.25
CA LEU A 87 1.20 4.78 0.00
C LEU A 87 1.92 6.05 -0.44
N SER A 88 1.51 6.65 -1.56
CA SER A 88 2.09 7.92 -2.03
C SER A 88 1.93 9.06 -1.00
N LEU A 89 0.77 9.12 -0.33
CA LEU A 89 0.49 10.10 0.73
C LEU A 89 1.34 9.85 1.99
N CYS A 90 1.72 8.59 2.23
CA CYS A 90 2.45 8.16 3.42
C CYS A 90 3.96 8.45 3.37
N ILE A 91 4.55 8.83 2.22
CA ILE A 91 6.03 8.93 2.07
C ILE A 91 6.64 10.08 2.88
N SER A 92 5.86 11.11 3.20
CA SER A 92 6.40 12.28 3.92
C SER A 92 6.80 11.96 5.37
N ASN A 93 7.64 12.81 5.98
CA ASN A 93 7.99 12.70 7.40
C ASN A 93 6.77 12.78 8.35
N GLN A 94 5.65 13.28 7.84
CA GLN A 94 4.37 13.34 8.54
C GLN A 94 3.38 12.25 8.06
N GLY A 95 3.82 11.27 7.29
CA GLY A 95 2.96 10.25 6.67
C GLY A 95 2.06 9.52 7.66
N TYR A 96 2.59 9.20 8.85
CA TYR A 96 1.79 8.63 9.94
C TYR A 96 0.65 9.56 10.38
N GLN A 97 0.94 10.85 10.61
CA GLN A 97 -0.08 11.80 11.06
C GLN A 97 -1.10 12.10 9.96
N LYS A 98 -0.64 12.23 8.71
CA LYS A 98 -1.52 12.45 7.55
C LYS A 98 -2.44 11.26 7.30
N MET A 99 -1.91 10.05 7.36
CA MET A 99 -2.69 8.83 7.19
C MET A 99 -3.68 8.62 8.34
N LYS A 100 -3.26 8.91 9.57
CA LYS A 100 -4.13 8.84 10.74
C LYS A 100 -5.29 9.83 10.65
N ALA A 101 -5.02 11.08 10.27
CA ALA A 101 -6.08 12.07 10.06
C ALA A 101 -7.04 11.62 8.94
N TYR A 102 -6.49 11.24 7.78
CA TYR A 102 -7.29 10.77 6.63
C TYR A 102 -8.22 9.60 6.97
N LEU A 103 -7.75 8.62 7.76
CA LEU A 103 -8.56 7.46 8.15
C LEU A 103 -9.54 7.73 9.30
N ILE A 104 -9.33 8.78 10.09
CA ILE A 104 -10.26 9.18 11.16
C ILE A 104 -11.41 10.02 10.58
N ASP A 105 -11.15 10.75 9.51
CA ASP A 105 -12.11 11.63 8.83
C ASP A 105 -13.02 10.90 7.81
N PHE A 106 -12.91 9.58 7.66
CA PHE A 106 -13.61 8.74 6.66
C PHE A 106 -14.50 7.66 7.31
#